data_AF-A0A4P7C2T3-F1
#
_entry.id   AF-A0A4P7C2T3-F1
#
_cell.length_a   1.000
_cell.length_b   1.000
_cell.length_c   1.000
_cell.angle_alpha   90.00
_cell.angle_beta   90.00
_cell.angle_gamma   90.00
#
_symmetry.space_group_name_H-M   'P 1'
#
loop_
_entity.id
_entity.type
_entity.pdbx_description
1 polymer ?
#
loop_
_entity_poly.entity_id
_entity_poly.type
_entity_poly.pdbx_seq_one_letter_code
_entity_poly.pdbx_strand_id
1 'polypeptide(L)'
;MIDAHQFIDSAREFGFGCYAGVPCSLLTPFINYVIERNDLRYVSSANEGDAVALAAGAHLGGQPAIAMMQNSGLGNAVNPLTSLTYTFRIPVLLIITLRGDPELGDEPQHELMGRITGSLLEAMEIPWEYFPLENDQIRPALERASQHLKNAKRPYAFIMRKGSVASYGSSGGKVPQRACPNPPLRRHYPATSLSSRTEALTYLLARTPEHNTVVIATTGYTGRELCALEDRPNQLYMVGSMGCASSLGLGLSLTRPDLRVVVIDGDGAALMRMGNLATVGTYGGPNLIHVLLDNEAHDSTGAQATVSSNFSFAQVASACGYSLALEGNEVALLEELLNAPVQNGPRFAQLKIHPGAPRDLPRPQLTPAETKERLIAHLVRIP
;
A
#
# COMPACT_ATOMS: atom_id res chain seq x y z
N MET A 1 -20.29 1.04 26.01
CA MET A 1 -19.92 0.49 24.69
C MET A 1 -20.68 1.27 23.64
N ILE A 2 -20.03 1.58 22.52
CA ILE A 2 -20.65 2.34 21.43
C ILE A 2 -21.13 1.41 20.31
N ASP A 3 -22.01 1.89 19.44
CA ASP A 3 -22.29 1.22 18.17
C ASP A 3 -21.28 1.61 17.09
N ALA A 4 -21.03 0.73 16.13
CA ALA A 4 -20.07 0.98 15.05
C ALA A 4 -20.42 2.24 14.23
N HIS A 5 -21.71 2.46 13.95
CA HIS A 5 -22.19 3.62 13.19
C HIS A 5 -21.84 4.94 13.88
N GLN A 6 -21.92 5.01 15.22
CA GLN A 6 -21.64 6.23 15.97
C GLN A 6 -20.21 6.73 15.72
N PHE A 7 -19.23 5.82 15.73
CA PHE A 7 -17.85 6.19 15.45
C PHE A 7 -17.60 6.41 13.96
N ILE A 8 -18.10 5.53 13.09
CA ILE A 8 -17.79 5.57 11.65
C ILE A 8 -18.44 6.79 10.99
N ASP A 9 -19.70 7.11 11.32
CA ASP A 9 -20.36 8.31 10.83
C ASP A 9 -19.65 9.58 11.32
N SER A 10 -19.25 9.61 12.59
CA SER A 10 -18.44 10.71 13.13
C SER A 10 -17.10 10.82 12.40
N ALA A 11 -16.37 9.72 12.19
CA ALA A 11 -15.09 9.72 11.48
C ALA A 11 -15.25 10.20 10.03
N ARG A 12 -16.36 9.88 9.36
CA ARG A 12 -16.67 10.40 8.03
C ARG A 12 -16.79 11.93 8.02
N GLU A 13 -17.36 12.55 9.07
CA GLU A 13 -17.40 14.02 9.19
C GLU A 13 -15.99 14.65 9.27
N PHE A 14 -14.99 13.92 9.76
CA PHE A 14 -13.57 14.31 9.74
C PHE A 14 -12.87 13.96 8.41
N GLY A 15 -13.61 13.44 7.42
CA GLY A 15 -13.11 13.11 6.10
C GLY A 15 -12.53 11.70 5.96
N PHE A 16 -12.65 10.82 6.97
CA PHE A 16 -12.23 9.43 6.83
C PHE A 16 -13.21 8.67 5.94
N GLY A 17 -12.73 8.25 4.76
CA GLY A 17 -13.55 7.56 3.75
C GLY A 17 -12.97 6.23 3.29
N CYS A 18 -11.69 5.98 3.56
CA CYS A 18 -11.02 4.73 3.21
C CYS A 18 -10.58 3.97 4.46
N TYR A 19 -10.90 2.69 4.49
CA TYR A 19 -10.56 1.76 5.54
C TYR A 19 -9.80 0.60 4.92
N ALA A 20 -8.68 0.22 5.51
CA ALA A 20 -7.94 -0.96 5.11
C ALA A 20 -7.53 -1.77 6.35
N GLY A 21 -7.51 -3.09 6.23
CA GLY A 21 -7.15 -3.89 7.40
C GLY A 21 -7.17 -5.38 7.16
N VAL A 22 -6.73 -6.09 8.19
CA VAL A 22 -6.88 -7.54 8.33
C VAL A 22 -8.02 -7.81 9.33
N PRO A 23 -8.99 -8.68 9.02
CA PRO A 23 -10.09 -8.95 9.92
C PRO A 23 -9.65 -9.44 11.31
N CYS A 24 -10.29 -8.90 12.33
CA CYS A 24 -10.20 -9.36 13.72
C CYS A 24 -11.63 -9.44 14.28
N SER A 25 -11.91 -10.38 15.19
CA SER A 25 -13.25 -10.53 15.78
C SER A 25 -13.75 -9.26 16.49
N LEU A 26 -12.85 -8.45 17.04
CA LEU A 26 -13.19 -7.16 17.66
C LEU A 26 -13.45 -6.04 16.63
N LEU A 27 -12.93 -6.19 15.40
CA LEU A 27 -13.17 -5.26 14.29
C LEU A 27 -14.40 -5.61 13.46
N THR A 28 -14.97 -6.82 13.62
CA THR A 28 -16.14 -7.29 12.85
C THR A 28 -17.25 -6.24 12.75
N PRO A 29 -17.67 -5.56 13.83
CA PRO A 29 -18.75 -4.57 13.73
C PRO A 29 -18.39 -3.39 12.82
N PHE A 30 -17.13 -2.95 12.85
CA PHE A 30 -16.64 -1.85 12.02
C PHE A 30 -16.57 -2.28 10.56
N ILE A 31 -15.94 -3.42 10.29
CA ILE A 31 -15.77 -3.94 8.94
C ILE A 31 -17.13 -4.15 8.27
N ASN A 32 -18.08 -4.77 8.95
CA ASN A 32 -19.42 -4.99 8.42
C ASN A 32 -20.13 -3.67 8.08
N TYR A 33 -20.14 -2.72 9.02
CA TYR A 33 -20.78 -1.42 8.79
C TYR A 33 -20.14 -0.67 7.62
N VAL A 34 -18.80 -0.66 7.49
CA VAL A 34 -18.13 0.01 6.36
C VAL A 34 -18.46 -0.67 5.03
N ILE A 35 -18.48 -2.01 4.96
CA ILE A 35 -18.75 -2.71 3.69
C ILE A 35 -20.19 -2.50 3.21
N GLU A 36 -21.13 -2.24 4.11
CA GLU A 36 -22.54 -1.98 3.78
C GLU A 36 -22.78 -0.53 3.29
N ARG A 37 -21.77 0.34 3.34
CA ARG A 37 -21.85 1.74 2.95
C ARG A 37 -21.28 1.96 1.54
N ASN A 38 -22.05 2.60 0.67
CA ASN A 38 -21.62 2.93 -0.70
C ASN A 38 -20.67 4.15 -0.78
N ASP A 39 -20.68 5.00 0.24
CA ASP A 39 -19.86 6.21 0.35
C ASP A 39 -18.55 5.99 1.12
N LEU A 40 -18.34 4.78 1.65
CA LEU A 40 -17.10 4.38 2.30
C LEU A 40 -16.46 3.24 1.51
N ARG A 41 -15.17 3.02 1.74
CA ARG A 41 -14.44 1.92 1.12
C ARG A 41 -13.72 1.10 2.17
N TYR A 42 -13.95 -0.21 2.16
CA TYR A 42 -13.13 -1.18 2.87
C TYR A 42 -12.27 -1.98 1.89
N VAL A 43 -10.97 -2.09 2.18
CA VAL A 43 -10.06 -3.01 1.48
C VAL A 43 -9.52 -4.02 2.47
N SER A 44 -9.82 -5.30 2.24
CA SER A 44 -9.20 -6.39 2.99
C SER A 44 -7.77 -6.60 2.49
N SER A 45 -6.79 -6.15 3.29
CA SER A 45 -5.38 -6.28 2.97
C SER A 45 -4.85 -7.67 3.31
N ALA A 46 -3.81 -8.12 2.61
CA ALA A 46 -3.20 -9.43 2.84
C ALA A 46 -2.46 -9.51 4.19
N ASN A 47 -1.92 -8.39 4.68
CA ASN A 47 -1.36 -8.23 6.01
C ASN A 47 -1.51 -6.78 6.49
N GLU A 48 -1.19 -6.52 7.75
CA GLU A 48 -1.38 -5.25 8.43
C GLU A 48 -0.46 -4.15 7.92
N GLY A 49 0.76 -4.51 7.50
CA GLY A 49 1.65 -3.55 6.87
C GLY A 49 1.14 -3.04 5.52
N ASP A 50 0.48 -3.92 4.74
CA ASP A 50 -0.15 -3.52 3.47
C ASP A 50 -1.36 -2.62 3.72
N ALA A 51 -2.09 -2.83 4.81
CA ALA A 51 -3.16 -1.93 5.22
C ALA A 51 -2.65 -0.52 5.51
N VAL A 52 -1.51 -0.39 6.21
CA VAL A 52 -0.85 0.90 6.46
C VAL A 52 -0.41 1.55 5.15
N ALA A 53 0.25 0.80 4.27
CA ALA A 53 0.73 1.32 2.99
C ALA A 53 -0.43 1.75 2.08
N LEU A 54 -1.53 1.00 2.04
CA LEU A 54 -2.72 1.35 1.29
C LEU A 54 -3.37 2.62 1.84
N ALA A 55 -3.55 2.72 3.16
CA ALA A 55 -4.09 3.92 3.79
C ALA A 55 -3.20 5.15 3.52
N ALA A 56 -1.88 4.98 3.54
CA ALA A 56 -0.95 6.03 3.13
C ALA A 56 -1.17 6.45 1.67
N GLY A 57 -1.41 5.50 0.77
CA GLY A 57 -1.69 5.76 -0.65
C GLY A 57 -2.98 6.53 -0.87
N ALA A 58 -4.04 6.16 -0.14
CA ALA A 58 -5.30 6.88 -0.14
C ALA A 58 -5.12 8.34 0.32
N HIS A 59 -4.31 8.55 1.36
CA HIS A 59 -3.96 9.90 1.81
C HIS A 59 -3.25 10.72 0.72
N LEU A 60 -2.28 10.13 -0.01
CA LEU A 60 -1.63 10.80 -1.14
C LEU A 60 -2.62 11.20 -2.23
N GLY A 61 -3.67 10.39 -2.45
CA GLY A 61 -4.77 10.70 -3.36
C GLY A 61 -5.75 11.76 -2.86
N GLY A 62 -5.64 12.20 -1.60
CA GLY A 62 -6.50 13.22 -0.99
C GLY A 62 -7.58 12.68 -0.06
N GLN A 63 -7.62 11.37 0.23
CA GLN A 63 -8.59 10.76 1.12
C GLN A 63 -7.96 10.35 2.45
N PRO A 64 -8.33 10.99 3.58
CA PRO A 64 -7.97 10.49 4.91
C PRO A 64 -8.45 9.04 5.09
N ALA A 65 -7.56 8.22 5.67
CA ALA A 65 -7.77 6.77 5.74
C ALA A 65 -7.45 6.21 7.13
N ILE A 66 -8.10 5.09 7.44
CA ILE A 66 -7.95 4.33 8.68
C ILE A 66 -7.36 2.96 8.36
N ALA A 67 -6.24 2.62 8.99
CA ALA A 67 -5.69 1.27 8.99
C ALA A 67 -6.14 0.54 10.25
N MET A 68 -6.78 -0.62 10.10
CA MET A 68 -7.33 -1.42 11.18
C MET A 68 -6.62 -2.76 11.30
N MET A 69 -6.26 -3.15 12.52
CA MET A 69 -5.57 -4.42 12.76
C MET A 69 -5.74 -4.91 14.19
N GLN A 70 -5.43 -6.19 14.40
CA GLN A 70 -5.13 -6.69 15.74
C GLN A 70 -3.74 -6.22 16.18
N ASN A 71 -3.52 -6.04 17.48
CA ASN A 71 -2.21 -5.68 18.04
C ASN A 71 -1.08 -6.64 17.65
N SER A 72 -1.29 -7.95 17.49
CA SER A 72 -0.25 -8.87 17.00
C SER A 72 0.28 -8.47 15.61
N GLY A 73 -0.58 -7.90 14.79
CA GLY A 73 -0.27 -7.41 13.46
C GLY A 73 0.65 -6.19 13.45
N LEU A 74 0.88 -5.54 14.61
CA LEU A 74 1.88 -4.48 14.73
C LEU A 74 3.26 -4.96 14.29
N GLY A 75 3.61 -6.23 14.51
CA GLY A 75 4.88 -6.81 14.03
C GLY A 75 5.06 -6.66 12.51
N ASN A 76 4.01 -6.93 11.72
CA ASN A 76 4.02 -6.76 10.26
C ASN A 76 3.97 -5.28 9.85
N ALA A 77 3.33 -4.44 10.69
CA ALA A 77 3.15 -3.02 10.44
C ALA A 77 4.35 -2.15 10.83
N VAL A 78 5.29 -2.64 11.66
CA VAL A 78 6.47 -1.85 12.10
C VAL A 78 7.21 -1.27 10.90
N ASN A 79 7.45 -2.06 9.86
CA ASN A 79 8.21 -1.63 8.69
C ASN A 79 7.54 -0.42 7.98
N PRO A 80 6.27 -0.49 7.52
CA PRO A 80 5.60 0.67 6.92
C PRO A 80 5.32 1.82 7.90
N LEU A 81 5.15 1.57 9.20
CA LEU A 81 4.97 2.65 10.17
C LEU A 81 6.26 3.47 10.36
N THR A 82 7.40 2.80 10.44
CA THR A 82 8.69 3.44 10.73
C THR A 82 9.43 3.93 9.50
N SER A 83 9.24 3.29 8.33
CA SER A 83 10.02 3.60 7.12
C SER A 83 9.20 4.10 5.92
N LEU A 84 7.86 4.16 6.04
CA LEU A 84 6.99 4.82 5.09
C LEU A 84 6.27 6.01 5.75
N THR A 85 5.37 5.78 6.71
CA THR A 85 4.56 6.89 7.25
C THR A 85 5.38 7.88 8.07
N TYR A 86 6.31 7.41 8.91
CA TYR A 86 7.23 8.30 9.62
C TYR A 86 8.17 9.06 8.67
N THR A 87 8.80 8.34 7.73
CA THR A 87 9.81 8.89 6.81
C THR A 87 9.23 9.90 5.83
N PHE A 88 8.06 9.63 5.25
CA PHE A 88 7.38 10.52 4.31
C PHE A 88 6.45 11.51 4.99
N ARG A 89 6.31 11.47 6.33
CA ARG A 89 5.36 12.29 7.10
C ARG A 89 3.95 12.16 6.51
N ILE A 90 3.44 10.93 6.51
CA ILE A 90 2.09 10.58 6.04
C ILE A 90 1.20 10.29 7.26
N PRO A 91 0.15 11.08 7.49
CA PRO A 91 -0.80 10.83 8.55
C PRO A 91 -1.74 9.67 8.19
N VAL A 92 -1.81 8.68 9.08
CA VAL A 92 -2.76 7.55 9.00
C VAL A 92 -3.35 7.34 10.40
N LEU A 93 -4.67 7.24 10.50
CA LEU A 93 -5.30 6.86 11.76
C LEU A 93 -5.25 5.34 11.92
N LEU A 94 -4.78 4.86 13.07
CA LEU A 94 -4.70 3.44 13.38
C LEU A 94 -5.82 3.08 14.37
N ILE A 95 -6.54 2.00 14.09
CA ILE A 95 -7.41 1.35 15.08
C ILE A 95 -6.84 -0.04 15.33
N ILE A 96 -6.32 -0.24 16.53
CA ILE A 96 -5.60 -1.45 16.91
C ILE A 96 -6.41 -2.15 17.99
N THR A 97 -6.91 -3.34 17.72
CA THR A 97 -7.62 -4.11 18.75
C THR A 97 -6.64 -4.77 19.71
N LEU A 98 -6.96 -4.71 21.01
CA LEU A 98 -6.15 -5.25 22.08
C LEU A 98 -6.60 -6.67 22.41
N ARG A 99 -5.86 -7.65 21.89
CA ARG A 99 -5.91 -9.04 22.38
C ARG A 99 -4.84 -9.22 23.45
N GLY A 100 -5.08 -10.08 24.43
CA GLY A 100 -4.20 -10.29 25.58
C GLY A 100 -4.29 -9.17 26.62
N ASP A 101 -5.44 -8.50 26.68
CA ASP A 101 -5.69 -7.42 27.63
C ASP A 101 -5.42 -7.89 29.08
N PRO A 102 -4.46 -7.27 29.80
CA PRO A 102 -4.06 -7.71 31.14
C PRO A 102 -5.20 -7.69 32.17
N GLU A 103 -6.25 -6.90 31.94
CA GLU A 103 -7.36 -6.77 32.89
C GLU A 103 -8.54 -7.70 32.56
N LEU A 104 -8.64 -8.19 31.32
CA LEU A 104 -9.80 -8.96 30.85
C LEU A 104 -9.49 -10.44 30.57
N GLY A 105 -8.20 -10.79 30.47
CA GLY A 105 -7.76 -12.13 30.09
C GLY A 105 -8.06 -12.46 28.63
N ASP A 106 -7.26 -13.34 28.04
CA ASP A 106 -7.39 -13.81 26.66
C ASP A 106 -6.63 -15.13 26.51
N GLU A 107 -6.64 -15.68 25.30
CA GLU A 107 -5.84 -16.85 24.94
C GLU A 107 -4.33 -16.60 25.16
N PRO A 108 -3.56 -17.61 25.63
CA PRO A 108 -2.17 -17.44 26.05
C PRO A 108 -1.25 -16.81 24.99
N GLN A 109 -1.47 -17.10 23.71
CA GLN A 109 -0.66 -16.54 22.62
C GLN A 109 -0.76 -15.00 22.49
N HIS A 110 -1.79 -14.39 23.09
CA HIS A 110 -1.96 -12.95 23.05
C HIS A 110 -1.30 -12.21 24.23
N GLU A 111 -0.94 -12.92 25.32
CA GLU A 111 -0.53 -12.31 26.59
C GLU A 111 0.59 -11.28 26.43
N LEU A 112 1.71 -11.66 25.79
CA LEU A 112 2.84 -10.76 25.63
C LEU A 112 2.45 -9.54 24.79
N MET A 113 1.78 -9.77 23.65
CA MET A 113 1.35 -8.69 22.76
C MET A 113 0.41 -7.71 23.46
N GLY A 114 -0.54 -8.20 24.26
CA GLY A 114 -1.43 -7.33 25.03
C GLY A 114 -0.69 -6.44 26.02
N ARG A 115 0.29 -6.99 26.75
CA ARG A 115 1.13 -6.20 27.68
C ARG A 115 1.99 -5.15 26.98
N ILE A 116 2.58 -5.47 25.83
CA ILE A 116 3.57 -4.59 25.18
C ILE A 116 2.99 -3.68 24.10
N THR A 117 1.68 -3.71 23.82
CA THR A 117 1.07 -2.94 22.71
C THR A 117 1.38 -1.45 22.81
N GLY A 118 1.17 -0.84 23.99
CA GLY A 118 1.49 0.57 24.23
C GLY A 118 2.98 0.88 24.05
N SER A 119 3.86 0.03 24.62
CA SER A 119 5.31 0.18 24.51
C SER A 119 5.81 0.07 23.07
N LEU A 120 5.20 -0.77 22.22
CA LEU A 120 5.52 -0.84 20.80
C LEU A 120 5.15 0.45 20.07
N LEU A 121 3.99 1.03 20.37
CA LEU A 121 3.57 2.31 19.79
C LEU A 121 4.47 3.47 20.24
N GLU A 122 4.84 3.50 21.52
CA GLU A 122 5.80 4.45 22.09
C GLU A 122 7.18 4.33 21.43
N ALA A 123 7.68 3.11 21.24
CA ALA A 123 8.95 2.86 20.56
C ALA A 123 8.93 3.31 19.09
N MET A 124 7.77 3.30 18.43
CA MET A 124 7.57 3.84 17.08
C MET A 124 7.24 5.34 17.07
N GLU A 125 7.23 6.01 18.22
CA GLU A 125 6.82 7.41 18.42
C GLU A 125 5.38 7.72 17.95
N ILE A 126 4.48 6.75 18.03
CA ILE A 126 3.07 6.90 17.65
C ILE A 126 2.27 7.20 18.92
N PRO A 127 1.74 8.43 19.08
CA PRO A 127 0.85 8.73 20.19
C PRO A 127 -0.41 7.89 20.08
N TRP A 128 -0.90 7.46 21.24
CA TRP A 128 -2.05 6.60 21.32
C TRP A 128 -2.92 6.92 22.54
N GLU A 129 -4.20 6.62 22.44
CA GLU A 129 -5.13 6.58 23.57
C GLU A 129 -6.06 5.38 23.44
N TYR A 130 -6.78 5.04 24.52
CA TYR A 130 -7.81 4.00 24.42
C TYR A 130 -8.98 4.47 23.55
N PHE A 131 -9.56 3.53 22.83
CA PHE A 131 -10.73 3.75 21.99
C PHE A 131 -11.94 4.18 22.84
N PRO A 132 -12.74 5.18 22.40
CA PRO A 132 -13.87 5.71 23.18
C PRO A 132 -14.91 4.63 23.50
N LEU A 133 -15.52 4.72 24.69
CA LEU A 133 -16.50 3.74 25.19
C LEU A 133 -17.93 4.27 25.23
N GLU A 134 -18.09 5.59 25.15
CA GLU A 134 -19.35 6.32 25.21
C GLU A 134 -19.47 7.28 24.02
N ASN A 135 -20.70 7.54 23.57
CA ASN A 135 -20.97 8.28 22.34
C ASN A 135 -20.45 9.74 22.38
N ASP A 136 -20.56 10.40 23.54
CA ASP A 136 -20.08 11.76 23.77
C ASP A 136 -18.53 11.87 23.78
N GLN A 137 -17.82 10.77 23.97
CA GLN A 137 -16.34 10.72 23.91
C GLN A 137 -15.79 10.62 22.48
N ILE A 138 -16.61 10.16 21.51
CA ILE A 138 -16.17 9.86 20.13
C ILE A 138 -15.63 11.11 19.43
N ARG A 139 -16.43 12.17 19.35
CA ARG A 139 -16.06 13.39 18.64
C ARG A 139 -14.82 14.05 19.26
N PRO A 140 -14.73 14.25 20.59
CA PRO A 140 -13.50 14.74 21.23
C PRO A 140 -12.24 13.90 20.93
N ALA A 141 -12.36 12.57 20.90
CA ALA A 141 -11.25 11.69 20.50
C ALA A 141 -10.84 11.91 19.04
N LEU A 142 -11.81 11.95 18.12
CA LEU A 142 -11.53 12.21 16.69
C LEU A 142 -10.95 13.60 16.45
N GLU A 143 -11.33 14.61 17.23
CA GLU A 143 -10.76 15.96 17.18
C GLU A 143 -9.28 15.94 17.57
N ARG A 144 -8.93 15.29 18.68
CA ARG A 144 -7.51 15.13 19.10
C ARG A 144 -6.69 14.39 18.05
N ALA A 145 -7.20 13.25 17.57
CA ALA A 145 -6.52 12.46 16.55
C ALA A 145 -6.34 13.29 15.27
N SER A 146 -7.39 13.91 14.75
CA SER A 146 -7.35 14.71 13.52
C SER A 146 -6.41 15.92 13.64
N GLN A 147 -6.38 16.57 14.80
CA GLN A 147 -5.45 17.66 15.08
C GLN A 147 -3.99 17.16 15.06
N HIS A 148 -3.70 15.99 15.64
CA HIS A 148 -2.37 15.39 15.58
C HIS A 148 -1.98 15.06 14.13
N LEU A 149 -2.85 14.34 13.41
CA LEU A 149 -2.63 13.94 12.02
C LEU A 149 -2.33 15.16 11.13
N LYS A 150 -3.06 16.27 11.31
CA LYS A 150 -2.86 17.52 10.56
C LYS A 150 -1.55 18.22 10.93
N ASN A 151 -1.25 18.35 12.22
CA ASN A 151 -0.13 19.18 12.69
C ASN A 151 1.20 18.44 12.60
N ALA A 152 1.24 17.19 13.08
CA ALA A 152 2.46 16.39 13.09
C ALA A 152 2.71 15.71 11.74
N LYS A 153 1.67 15.48 10.92
CA LYS A 153 1.75 14.67 9.70
C LYS A 153 2.34 13.28 9.96
N ARG A 154 1.94 12.67 11.08
CA ARG A 154 2.38 11.34 11.53
C ARG A 154 1.16 10.53 11.99
N PRO A 155 1.27 9.19 12.08
CA PRO A 155 0.18 8.36 12.57
C PRO A 155 -0.28 8.71 14.00
N TYR A 156 -1.54 8.42 14.28
CA TYR A 156 -2.16 8.45 15.61
C TYR A 156 -2.91 7.14 15.82
N ALA A 157 -2.92 6.58 17.03
CA ALA A 157 -3.53 5.28 17.27
C ALA A 157 -4.62 5.31 18.35
N PHE A 158 -5.70 4.57 18.10
CA PHE A 158 -6.63 4.14 19.14
C PHE A 158 -6.41 2.66 19.46
N ILE A 159 -6.30 2.33 20.74
CA ILE A 159 -6.29 0.95 21.23
C ILE A 159 -7.71 0.54 21.64
N MET A 160 -8.31 -0.38 20.88
CA MET A 160 -9.67 -0.85 21.08
C MET A 160 -9.71 -2.11 21.95
N ARG A 161 -10.29 -2.01 23.15
CA ARG A 161 -10.43 -3.13 24.08
C ARG A 161 -11.65 -3.98 23.73
N LYS A 162 -11.69 -5.21 24.23
CA LYS A 162 -12.87 -6.06 24.12
C LYS A 162 -14.08 -5.37 24.79
N GLY A 163 -15.22 -5.36 24.11
CA GLY A 163 -16.44 -4.71 24.62
C GLY A 163 -16.50 -3.19 24.38
N SER A 164 -15.54 -2.59 23.68
CA SER A 164 -15.64 -1.17 23.27
C SER A 164 -16.81 -0.93 22.31
N VAL A 165 -17.10 -1.88 21.41
CA VAL A 165 -18.08 -1.75 20.34
C VAL A 165 -19.12 -2.86 20.40
N ALA A 166 -20.40 -2.50 20.23
CA ALA A 166 -21.51 -3.43 20.16
C ALA A 166 -21.41 -4.35 18.95
N SER A 167 -21.95 -5.56 19.08
CA SER A 167 -21.97 -6.51 17.97
C SER A 167 -22.81 -5.96 16.82
N TYR A 168 -22.28 -6.02 15.61
CA TYR A 168 -23.01 -5.70 14.39
C TYR A 168 -22.84 -6.87 13.41
N GLY A 169 -23.97 -7.50 13.06
CA GLY A 169 -24.00 -8.64 12.15
C GLY A 169 -23.55 -8.26 10.74
N SER A 170 -23.19 -9.27 9.94
CA SER A 170 -22.81 -9.04 8.54
C SER A 170 -24.03 -9.25 7.64
N SER A 171 -24.26 -8.35 6.68
CA SER A 171 -25.13 -8.65 5.53
C SER A 171 -24.43 -9.48 4.44
N GLY A 172 -23.16 -9.88 4.63
CA GLY A 172 -22.39 -10.67 3.67
C GLY A 172 -21.77 -9.84 2.53
N GLY A 173 -20.82 -8.98 2.88
CA GLY A 173 -20.03 -8.21 1.91
C GLY A 173 -19.36 -9.10 0.86
N LYS A 174 -19.66 -8.88 -0.42
CA LYS A 174 -19.03 -9.62 -1.52
C LYS A 174 -17.79 -8.89 -2.01
N VAL A 175 -16.66 -9.58 -2.01
CA VAL A 175 -15.44 -9.12 -2.66
C VAL A 175 -15.64 -9.18 -4.19
N PRO A 176 -15.12 -8.23 -4.98
CA PRO A 176 -15.23 -8.29 -6.44
C PRO A 176 -14.70 -9.61 -7.00
N GLN A 177 -15.50 -10.30 -7.81
CA GLN A 177 -15.01 -11.44 -8.57
C GLN A 177 -14.28 -10.94 -9.83
N ARG A 178 -13.07 -11.44 -10.04
CA ARG A 178 -12.22 -11.08 -11.18
C ARG A 178 -12.04 -12.29 -12.07
N ALA A 179 -12.02 -12.05 -13.38
CA ALA A 179 -11.56 -13.06 -14.31
C ALA A 179 -10.03 -13.19 -14.18
N CYS A 180 -9.53 -14.41 -14.24
CA CYS A 180 -8.10 -14.70 -14.26
C CYS A 180 -7.72 -15.09 -15.70
N PRO A 181 -7.24 -14.15 -16.53
CA PRO A 181 -6.87 -14.45 -17.91
C PRO A 181 -5.62 -15.32 -17.92
N ASN A 182 -5.58 -16.37 -18.74
CA ASN A 182 -4.34 -17.14 -18.91
C ASN A 182 -3.31 -16.28 -19.67
N PRO A 183 -2.17 -15.92 -19.06
CA PRO A 183 -1.16 -15.13 -19.73
C PRO A 183 -0.42 -16.01 -20.76
N PRO A 184 0.01 -15.45 -21.91
CA PRO A 184 0.91 -16.16 -22.80
C PRO A 184 2.21 -16.45 -22.06
N LEU A 185 2.62 -17.72 -22.01
CA LEU A 185 3.84 -18.13 -21.31
C LEU A 185 5.08 -17.82 -22.15
N ARG A 186 6.01 -17.04 -21.58
CA ARG A 186 7.35 -16.82 -22.12
C ARG A 186 8.34 -17.09 -21.00
N ARG A 187 9.04 -18.22 -21.06
CA ARG A 187 9.96 -18.67 -19.98
C ARG A 187 11.42 -18.80 -20.42
N HIS A 188 11.75 -18.42 -21.64
CA HIS A 188 13.12 -18.50 -22.13
C HIS A 188 13.63 -17.12 -22.52
N TYR A 189 14.56 -16.61 -21.72
CA TYR A 189 15.18 -15.30 -21.90
C TYR A 189 16.70 -15.48 -22.00
N PRO A 190 17.28 -15.50 -23.22
CA PRO A 190 18.72 -15.54 -23.37
C PRO A 190 19.36 -14.33 -22.65
N ALA A 191 20.36 -14.54 -21.80
CA ALA A 191 20.99 -13.48 -21.02
C ALA A 191 21.54 -12.32 -21.90
N THR A 192 21.94 -12.63 -23.13
CA THR A 192 22.42 -11.68 -24.15
C THR A 192 21.33 -10.75 -24.72
N SER A 193 20.08 -10.92 -24.32
CA SER A 193 18.91 -10.17 -24.80
C SER A 193 18.15 -9.46 -23.68
N LEU A 194 18.70 -9.41 -22.46
CA LEU A 194 18.07 -8.71 -21.35
C LEU A 194 18.34 -7.21 -21.44
N SER A 195 17.29 -6.41 -21.28
CA SER A 195 17.41 -4.96 -21.19
C SER A 195 17.97 -4.54 -19.82
N SER A 196 18.55 -3.36 -19.73
CA SER A 196 18.96 -2.75 -18.45
C SER A 196 17.76 -2.15 -17.71
N ARG A 197 17.91 -1.96 -16.40
CA ARG A 197 16.95 -1.17 -15.59
C ARG A 197 16.80 0.25 -16.17
N THR A 198 17.91 0.87 -16.54
CA THR A 198 17.95 2.22 -17.10
C THR A 198 17.16 2.35 -18.39
N GLU A 199 17.26 1.39 -19.31
CA GLU A 199 16.47 1.37 -20.55
C GLU A 199 14.97 1.24 -20.29
N ALA A 200 14.58 0.33 -19.38
CA ALA A 200 13.19 0.16 -18.98
C ALA A 200 12.60 1.44 -18.35
N LEU A 201 13.33 2.08 -17.44
CA LEU A 201 12.91 3.32 -16.79
C LEU A 201 12.84 4.49 -17.77
N THR A 202 13.82 4.63 -18.67
CA THR A 202 13.81 5.65 -19.73
C THR A 202 12.58 5.49 -20.63
N TYR A 203 12.23 4.25 -20.97
CA TYR A 203 11.04 3.95 -21.75
C TYR A 203 9.75 4.37 -21.03
N LEU A 204 9.61 4.02 -19.75
CA LEU A 204 8.45 4.39 -18.92
C LEU A 204 8.33 5.91 -18.77
N LEU A 205 9.44 6.62 -18.51
CA LEU A 205 9.48 8.08 -18.41
C LEU A 205 8.91 8.76 -19.66
N ALA A 206 9.27 8.28 -20.85
CA ALA A 206 8.76 8.84 -22.10
C ALA A 206 7.25 8.63 -22.32
N ARG A 207 6.60 7.73 -21.56
CA ARG A 207 5.19 7.34 -21.73
C ARG A 207 4.33 7.52 -20.47
N THR A 208 4.85 8.24 -19.48
CA THR A 208 4.14 8.61 -18.25
C THR A 208 4.07 10.14 -18.13
N PRO A 209 3.17 10.78 -18.90
CA PRO A 209 3.06 12.24 -18.91
C PRO A 209 2.53 12.78 -17.56
N GLU A 210 3.06 13.93 -17.14
CA GLU A 210 2.82 14.47 -15.79
C GLU A 210 1.37 14.84 -15.51
N HIS A 211 0.61 15.23 -16.52
CA HIS A 211 -0.73 15.81 -16.36
C HIS A 211 -1.83 14.79 -16.06
N ASN A 212 -1.59 13.49 -16.21
CA ASN A 212 -2.59 12.44 -15.92
C ASN A 212 -2.01 11.12 -15.39
N THR A 213 -0.71 11.09 -15.06
CA THR A 213 -0.08 9.89 -14.51
C THR A 213 0.64 10.17 -13.20
N VAL A 214 0.68 9.19 -12.32
CA VAL A 214 1.52 9.14 -11.13
C VAL A 214 2.44 7.94 -11.24
N VAL A 215 3.73 8.12 -10.98
CA VAL A 215 4.70 7.03 -10.99
C VAL A 215 5.25 6.80 -9.59
N ILE A 216 5.14 5.57 -9.09
CA ILE A 216 5.64 5.15 -7.79
C ILE A 216 6.73 4.12 -8.04
N ALA A 217 7.98 4.45 -7.70
CA ALA A 217 9.09 3.52 -7.81
C ALA A 217 9.46 2.95 -6.44
N THR A 218 9.68 1.63 -6.40
CA THR A 218 10.03 0.89 -5.19
C THR A 218 11.44 1.23 -4.66
N THR A 219 11.76 0.66 -3.50
CA THR A 219 13.05 0.79 -2.80
C THR A 219 14.26 0.31 -3.62
N GLY A 220 15.46 0.68 -3.18
CA GLY A 220 16.71 0.25 -3.80
C GLY A 220 17.10 1.14 -4.97
N TYR A 221 17.65 0.54 -6.04
CA TYR A 221 18.15 1.31 -7.19
C TYR A 221 17.04 1.77 -8.14
N THR A 222 15.87 1.14 -8.14
CA THR A 222 14.76 1.52 -9.03
C THR A 222 14.31 2.97 -8.84
N GLY A 223 13.97 3.38 -7.62
CA GLY A 223 13.61 4.78 -7.34
C GLY A 223 14.76 5.78 -7.56
N ARG A 224 16.01 5.36 -7.28
CA ARG A 224 17.20 6.21 -7.46
C ARG A 224 17.53 6.44 -8.93
N GLU A 225 17.49 5.41 -9.76
CA GLU A 225 17.68 5.52 -11.20
C GLU A 225 16.59 6.35 -11.86
N LEU A 226 15.32 6.15 -11.46
CA LEU A 226 14.22 6.95 -11.98
C LEU A 226 14.43 8.45 -11.69
N CYS A 227 14.78 8.79 -10.45
CA CYS A 227 15.07 10.17 -10.02
C CYS A 227 16.29 10.75 -10.74
N ALA A 228 17.35 9.94 -10.94
CA ALA A 228 18.57 10.38 -11.62
C ALA A 228 18.37 10.60 -13.12
N LEU A 229 17.48 9.83 -13.76
CA LEU A 229 17.12 10.01 -15.16
C LEU A 229 16.33 11.29 -15.36
N GLU A 230 15.24 11.48 -14.60
CA GLU A 230 14.44 12.70 -14.65
C GLU A 230 13.52 12.83 -13.43
N ASP A 231 13.87 13.75 -12.52
CA ASP A 231 13.06 14.04 -11.34
C ASP A 231 11.82 14.90 -11.70
N ARG A 232 10.61 14.34 -11.55
CA ARG A 232 9.35 14.98 -11.94
C ARG A 232 8.35 15.11 -10.78
N PRO A 233 7.48 16.12 -10.80
CA PRO A 233 6.50 16.36 -9.72
C PRO A 233 5.47 15.26 -9.56
N ASN A 234 5.21 14.44 -10.58
CA ASN A 234 4.26 13.33 -10.55
C ASN A 234 4.88 11.99 -10.07
N GLN A 235 6.09 12.01 -9.52
CA GLN A 235 6.82 10.81 -9.11
C GLN A 235 7.03 10.74 -7.60
N LEU A 236 6.97 9.52 -7.06
CA LEU A 236 7.36 9.20 -5.69
C LEU A 236 8.42 8.09 -5.71
N TYR A 237 9.52 8.32 -4.99
CA TYR A 237 10.60 7.34 -4.83
C TYR A 237 10.53 6.76 -3.43
N MET A 238 10.03 5.53 -3.29
CA MET A 238 9.93 4.85 -2.00
C MET A 238 11.34 4.49 -1.51
N VAL A 239 11.80 5.05 -0.39
CA VAL A 239 13.17 4.84 0.11
C VAL A 239 13.30 3.76 1.19
N GLY A 240 12.19 3.40 1.84
CA GLY A 240 12.07 2.34 2.84
C GLY A 240 10.78 1.53 2.61
N SER A 241 10.44 0.61 3.50
CA SER A 241 9.22 -0.20 3.38
C SER A 241 9.16 -1.06 2.11
N MET A 242 10.24 -1.79 1.84
CA MET A 242 10.34 -2.71 0.71
C MET A 242 9.07 -3.58 0.58
N GLY A 243 8.55 -3.65 -0.65
CA GLY A 243 7.30 -4.36 -1.00
C GLY A 243 6.00 -3.55 -0.82
N CYS A 244 6.05 -2.33 -0.26
CA CYS A 244 4.84 -1.54 -0.02
C CYS A 244 4.40 -0.68 -1.23
N ALA A 245 5.21 -0.58 -2.28
CA ALA A 245 4.94 0.32 -3.43
C ALA A 245 3.62 -0.02 -4.13
N SER A 246 3.32 -1.31 -4.31
CA SER A 246 2.07 -1.78 -4.92
C SER A 246 0.85 -1.52 -4.03
N SER A 247 0.97 -1.65 -2.70
CA SER A 247 -0.10 -1.31 -1.74
C SER A 247 -0.39 0.20 -1.72
N LEU A 248 0.68 1.01 -1.72
CA LEU A 248 0.60 2.47 -1.81
C LEU A 248 -0.07 2.90 -3.12
N GLY A 249 0.34 2.31 -4.25
CA GLY A 249 -0.26 2.58 -5.56
C GLY A 249 -1.72 2.17 -5.64
N LEU A 250 -2.11 1.06 -5.02
CA LEU A 250 -3.52 0.66 -4.92
C LEU A 250 -4.35 1.71 -4.19
N GLY A 251 -3.93 2.16 -3.01
CA GLY A 251 -4.64 3.19 -2.24
C GLY A 251 -4.83 4.48 -3.02
N LEU A 252 -3.78 4.92 -3.72
CA LEU A 252 -3.83 6.12 -4.56
C LEU A 252 -4.76 5.92 -5.76
N SER A 253 -4.66 4.80 -6.48
CA SER A 253 -5.49 4.53 -7.66
C SER A 253 -6.99 4.45 -7.35
N LEU A 254 -7.35 3.93 -6.17
CA LEU A 254 -8.73 3.86 -5.69
C LEU A 254 -9.29 5.24 -5.33
N THR A 255 -8.43 6.16 -4.92
CA THR A 255 -8.80 7.52 -4.53
C THR A 255 -8.84 8.47 -5.72
N ARG A 256 -7.95 8.26 -6.69
CA ARG A 256 -7.84 9.03 -7.94
C ARG A 256 -8.08 8.13 -9.15
N PRO A 257 -9.33 7.65 -9.37
CA PRO A 257 -9.67 6.83 -10.54
C PRO A 257 -9.49 7.57 -11.87
N ASP A 258 -9.43 8.89 -11.82
CA ASP A 258 -9.16 9.81 -12.93
C ASP A 258 -7.69 9.80 -13.40
N LEU A 259 -6.76 9.32 -12.56
CA LEU A 259 -5.33 9.27 -12.87
C LEU A 259 -4.87 7.86 -13.18
N ARG A 260 -3.87 7.75 -14.07
CA ARG A 260 -3.12 6.53 -14.31
C ARG A 260 -2.02 6.37 -13.25
N VAL A 261 -2.07 5.31 -12.46
CA VAL A 261 -1.07 5.02 -11.44
C VAL A 261 -0.16 3.91 -11.93
N VAL A 262 1.12 4.23 -12.14
CA VAL A 262 2.16 3.28 -12.57
C VAL A 262 3.07 2.97 -11.40
N VAL A 263 3.00 1.74 -10.90
CA VAL A 263 3.93 1.21 -9.89
C VAL A 263 5.06 0.49 -10.60
N ILE A 264 6.30 0.88 -10.30
CA ILE A 264 7.51 0.23 -10.78
C ILE A 264 8.14 -0.48 -9.58
N ASP A 265 7.96 -1.79 -9.51
CA ASP A 265 8.42 -2.66 -8.43
C ASP A 265 9.64 -3.48 -8.85
N GLY A 266 10.25 -4.15 -7.86
CA GLY A 266 11.38 -5.07 -8.06
C GLY A 266 11.02 -6.46 -7.55
N ASP A 267 11.61 -7.49 -8.14
CA ASP A 267 11.41 -8.90 -7.79
C ASP A 267 11.55 -9.18 -6.27
N GLY A 268 12.61 -8.68 -5.64
CA GLY A 268 12.84 -8.84 -4.20
C GLY A 268 11.76 -8.17 -3.33
N ALA A 269 11.26 -7.01 -3.78
CA ALA A 269 10.19 -6.29 -3.09
C ALA A 269 8.84 -6.98 -3.26
N ALA A 270 8.53 -7.44 -4.47
CA ALA A 270 7.34 -8.22 -4.76
C ALA A 270 7.33 -9.57 -4.02
N LEU A 271 8.49 -10.24 -3.89
CA LEU A 271 8.64 -11.45 -3.07
C LEU A 271 8.28 -11.21 -1.60
N MET A 272 8.78 -10.11 -1.02
CA MET A 272 8.58 -9.79 0.40
C MET A 272 7.10 -9.62 0.77
N ARG A 273 6.27 -9.13 -0.15
CA ARG A 273 4.84 -8.86 0.07
C ARG A 273 3.98 -9.43 -1.07
N MET A 274 4.25 -10.67 -1.47
CA MET A 274 3.59 -11.31 -2.62
C MET A 274 2.06 -11.42 -2.45
N GLY A 275 1.57 -11.57 -1.22
CA GLY A 275 0.13 -11.56 -0.93
C GLY A 275 -0.59 -10.30 -1.42
N ASN A 276 0.13 -9.18 -1.57
CA ASN A 276 -0.43 -7.96 -2.11
C ASN A 276 -0.82 -8.07 -3.60
N LEU A 277 -0.27 -9.01 -4.37
CA LEU A 277 -0.75 -9.28 -5.72
C LEU A 277 -2.23 -9.69 -5.71
N ALA A 278 -2.66 -10.49 -4.74
CA ALA A 278 -4.07 -10.88 -4.60
C ALA A 278 -4.96 -9.69 -4.24
N THR A 279 -4.51 -8.83 -3.32
CA THR A 279 -5.22 -7.59 -2.96
C THR A 279 -5.32 -6.64 -4.17
N VAL A 280 -4.22 -6.39 -4.87
CA VAL A 280 -4.20 -5.52 -6.06
C VAL A 280 -5.07 -6.09 -7.17
N GLY A 281 -4.93 -7.36 -7.53
CA GLY A 281 -5.75 -7.96 -8.59
C GLY A 281 -7.24 -7.90 -8.29
N THR A 282 -7.61 -8.06 -7.01
CA THR A 282 -9.00 -7.99 -6.55
C THR A 282 -9.57 -6.57 -6.61
N TYR A 283 -8.91 -5.61 -5.96
CA TYR A 283 -9.47 -4.27 -5.74
C TYR A 283 -9.04 -3.24 -6.80
N GLY A 284 -7.93 -3.48 -7.49
CA GLY A 284 -7.36 -2.57 -8.48
C GLY A 284 -8.31 -2.31 -9.66
N GLY A 285 -8.27 -1.07 -10.14
CA GLY A 285 -9.00 -0.64 -11.34
C GLY A 285 -8.12 -0.66 -12.61
N PRO A 286 -8.72 -0.37 -13.78
CA PRO A 286 -8.01 -0.22 -15.06
C PRO A 286 -6.89 0.83 -15.07
N ASN A 287 -6.97 1.79 -14.15
CA ASN A 287 -6.04 2.89 -14.02
C ASN A 287 -4.76 2.50 -13.28
N LEU A 288 -4.70 1.33 -12.64
CA LEU A 288 -3.51 0.82 -11.96
C LEU A 288 -2.69 -0.11 -12.86
N ILE A 289 -1.41 0.22 -13.03
CA ILE A 289 -0.44 -0.53 -13.82
C ILE A 289 0.74 -0.88 -12.95
N HIS A 290 1.10 -2.15 -12.94
CA HIS A 290 2.15 -2.70 -12.12
C HIS A 290 3.24 -3.29 -13.00
N VAL A 291 4.39 -2.60 -13.07
CA VAL A 291 5.58 -3.05 -13.78
C VAL A 291 6.54 -3.63 -12.75
N LEU A 292 6.95 -4.88 -12.94
CA LEU A 292 7.96 -5.54 -12.14
C LEU A 292 9.25 -5.66 -12.95
N LEU A 293 10.31 -4.99 -12.50
CA LEU A 293 11.65 -5.15 -13.07
C LEU A 293 12.36 -6.27 -12.33
N ASP A 294 12.62 -7.37 -13.02
CA ASP A 294 13.13 -8.60 -12.42
C ASP A 294 14.54 -8.90 -12.94
N ASN A 295 15.53 -8.55 -12.13
CA ASN A 295 16.94 -8.86 -12.33
C ASN A 295 17.40 -10.10 -11.55
N GLU A 296 16.47 -10.81 -10.90
CA GLU A 296 16.74 -11.98 -10.06
C GLU A 296 17.75 -11.72 -8.93
N ALA A 297 17.89 -10.46 -8.48
CA ALA A 297 18.93 -10.07 -7.53
C ALA A 297 18.56 -8.85 -6.67
N HIS A 298 18.96 -8.90 -5.39
CA HIS A 298 18.99 -7.74 -4.51
C HIS A 298 20.17 -6.80 -4.85
N ASP A 299 20.08 -6.10 -5.99
CA ASP A 299 21.17 -5.28 -6.54
C ASP A 299 21.63 -4.14 -5.63
N SER A 300 20.72 -3.54 -4.87
CA SER A 300 21.05 -2.38 -4.02
C SER A 300 21.87 -2.73 -2.77
N THR A 301 22.05 -4.01 -2.48
CA THR A 301 22.81 -4.49 -1.33
C THR A 301 24.12 -5.11 -1.78
N GLY A 302 24.08 -6.35 -2.25
CA GLY A 302 25.27 -7.10 -2.66
C GLY A 302 24.99 -8.04 -3.82
N ALA A 303 23.92 -7.79 -4.59
CA ALA A 303 23.50 -8.61 -5.73
C ALA A 303 23.29 -10.09 -5.36
N GLN A 304 22.82 -10.37 -4.13
CA GLN A 304 22.41 -11.72 -3.75
C GLN A 304 21.21 -12.14 -4.59
N ALA A 305 21.26 -13.35 -5.14
CA ALA A 305 20.19 -13.89 -5.95
C ALA A 305 18.86 -13.95 -5.17
N THR A 306 17.77 -13.61 -5.84
CA THR A 306 16.41 -13.89 -5.34
C THR A 306 15.94 -15.24 -5.86
N VAL A 307 14.73 -15.64 -5.45
CA VAL A 307 14.11 -16.89 -5.93
C VAL A 307 13.24 -16.70 -7.18
N SER A 308 13.22 -15.50 -7.77
CA SER A 308 12.33 -15.14 -8.91
C SER A 308 12.66 -15.88 -10.21
N SER A 309 13.81 -16.54 -10.30
CA SER A 309 14.17 -17.42 -11.43
C SER A 309 13.35 -18.70 -11.49
N ASN A 310 12.70 -19.10 -10.39
CA ASN A 310 12.02 -20.40 -10.28
C ASN A 310 10.52 -20.37 -10.60
N PHE A 311 9.92 -19.20 -10.81
CA PHE A 311 8.49 -19.07 -11.07
C PHE A 311 8.17 -17.84 -11.93
N SER A 312 6.92 -17.77 -12.40
CA SER A 312 6.42 -16.64 -13.20
C SER A 312 5.58 -15.72 -12.31
N PHE A 313 6.01 -14.47 -12.18
CA PHE A 313 5.16 -13.45 -11.54
C PHE A 313 3.95 -13.12 -12.38
N ALA A 314 4.04 -13.17 -13.71
CA ALA A 314 2.90 -12.96 -14.58
C ALA A 314 1.80 -14.02 -14.36
N GLN A 315 2.17 -15.30 -14.19
CA GLN A 315 1.21 -16.34 -13.84
C GLN A 315 0.58 -16.10 -12.46
N VAL A 316 1.38 -15.71 -11.46
CA VAL A 316 0.86 -15.38 -10.13
C VAL A 316 -0.10 -14.18 -10.21
N ALA A 317 0.28 -13.09 -10.88
CA ALA A 317 -0.57 -11.92 -11.07
C ALA A 317 -1.88 -12.26 -11.79
N SER A 318 -1.81 -13.06 -12.86
CA SER A 318 -3.00 -13.59 -13.54
C SER A 318 -3.91 -14.35 -12.57
N ALA A 319 -3.35 -15.30 -11.80
CA ALA A 319 -4.10 -16.08 -10.83
C ALA A 319 -4.72 -15.22 -9.71
N CYS A 320 -4.10 -14.07 -9.42
CA CYS A 320 -4.57 -13.06 -8.48
C CYS A 320 -5.65 -12.12 -9.05
N GLY A 321 -6.05 -12.25 -10.32
CA GLY A 321 -7.15 -11.48 -10.91
C GLY A 321 -6.73 -10.19 -11.62
N TYR A 322 -5.45 -10.03 -11.99
CA TYR A 322 -5.05 -8.97 -12.91
C TYR A 322 -5.67 -9.21 -14.29
N SER A 323 -6.22 -8.15 -14.88
CA SER A 323 -6.90 -8.21 -16.19
C SER A 323 -5.94 -8.46 -17.37
N LEU A 324 -4.66 -8.18 -17.16
CA LEU A 324 -3.58 -8.49 -18.09
C LEU A 324 -2.34 -8.80 -17.27
N ALA A 325 -1.67 -9.89 -17.62
CA ALA A 325 -0.37 -10.22 -17.06
C ALA A 325 0.56 -10.63 -18.20
N LEU A 326 1.68 -9.93 -18.33
CA LEU A 326 2.67 -10.15 -19.37
C LEU A 326 4.01 -10.52 -18.73
N GLU A 327 4.78 -11.38 -19.40
CA GLU A 327 6.19 -11.65 -19.06
C GLU A 327 7.05 -11.56 -20.33
N GLY A 328 8.21 -10.93 -20.20
CA GLY A 328 9.12 -10.70 -21.32
C GLY A 328 10.49 -10.22 -20.85
N ASN A 329 11.44 -10.06 -21.78
CA ASN A 329 12.77 -9.45 -21.56
C ASN A 329 13.06 -8.26 -22.48
N GLU A 330 12.13 -7.94 -23.37
CA GLU A 330 12.23 -6.83 -24.31
C GLU A 330 11.42 -5.64 -23.81
N VAL A 331 11.97 -4.43 -23.93
CA VAL A 331 11.28 -3.18 -23.57
C VAL A 331 9.94 -3.01 -24.31
N ALA A 332 9.77 -3.61 -25.50
CA ALA A 332 8.50 -3.63 -26.23
C ALA A 332 7.33 -4.23 -25.41
N LEU A 333 7.60 -5.09 -24.42
CA LEU A 333 6.62 -5.58 -23.46
C LEU A 333 5.90 -4.43 -22.71
N LEU A 334 6.64 -3.36 -22.41
CA LEU A 334 6.10 -2.19 -21.73
C LEU A 334 5.18 -1.39 -22.67
N GLU A 335 5.43 -1.42 -23.98
CA GLU A 335 4.51 -0.85 -24.97
C GLU A 335 3.18 -1.60 -24.96
N GLU A 336 3.25 -2.92 -25.04
CA GLU A 336 2.08 -3.80 -25.03
C GLU A 336 1.26 -3.57 -23.75
N LEU A 337 1.91 -3.52 -22.59
CA LEU A 337 1.26 -3.24 -21.32
C LEU A 337 0.53 -1.89 -21.31
N LEU A 338 1.23 -0.84 -21.75
CA LEU A 338 0.71 0.53 -21.68
C LEU A 338 -0.39 0.79 -22.72
N ASN A 339 -0.32 0.16 -23.88
CA ASN A 339 -1.28 0.35 -24.98
C ASN A 339 -2.40 -0.71 -25.00
N ALA A 340 -2.32 -1.73 -24.16
CA ALA A 340 -3.37 -2.76 -24.08
C ALA A 340 -4.76 -2.15 -23.85
N PRO A 341 -5.81 -2.72 -24.49
CA PRO A 341 -7.19 -2.29 -24.28
C PRO A 341 -7.55 -2.26 -22.80
N VAL A 342 -8.28 -1.22 -22.40
CA VAL A 342 -8.73 -1.06 -21.02
C VAL A 342 -9.73 -2.17 -20.69
N GLN A 343 -9.41 -2.97 -19.68
CA GLN A 343 -10.26 -4.02 -19.15
C GLN A 343 -10.58 -3.77 -17.67
N ASN A 344 -11.57 -4.48 -17.13
CA ASN A 344 -11.93 -4.33 -15.72
C ASN A 344 -10.92 -5.02 -14.79
N GLY A 345 -9.85 -4.31 -14.44
CA GLY A 345 -8.85 -4.73 -13.45
C GLY A 345 -7.48 -4.09 -13.71
N PRO A 346 -6.51 -4.28 -12.81
CA PRO A 346 -5.17 -3.77 -13.00
C PRO A 346 -4.44 -4.55 -14.10
N ARG A 347 -3.35 -3.98 -14.61
CA ARG A 347 -2.47 -4.62 -15.60
C ARG A 347 -1.08 -4.84 -15.01
N PHE A 348 -0.44 -5.94 -15.38
CA PHE A 348 0.86 -6.36 -14.87
C PHE A 348 1.83 -6.71 -15.99
N ALA A 349 3.09 -6.33 -15.86
CA ALA A 349 4.18 -6.91 -16.65
C ALA A 349 5.40 -7.22 -15.80
N GLN A 350 5.94 -8.43 -15.95
CA GLN A 350 7.28 -8.80 -15.48
C GLN A 350 8.26 -8.63 -16.64
N LEU A 351 9.14 -7.65 -16.52
CA LEU A 351 10.25 -7.44 -17.46
C LEU A 351 11.54 -8.00 -16.84
N LYS A 352 12.05 -9.09 -17.40
CA LYS A 352 13.38 -9.62 -17.07
C LYS A 352 14.45 -8.65 -17.58
N ILE A 353 15.33 -8.24 -16.68
CA ILE A 353 16.43 -7.31 -16.92
C ILE A 353 17.75 -7.90 -16.44
N HIS A 354 18.88 -7.40 -16.93
CA HIS A 354 20.16 -7.81 -16.36
C HIS A 354 20.44 -7.08 -15.03
N PRO A 355 21.17 -7.70 -14.10
CA PRO A 355 21.65 -7.03 -12.88
C PRO A 355 22.57 -5.84 -13.19
N GLY A 356 22.69 -4.93 -12.23
CA GLY A 356 23.60 -3.79 -12.26
C GLY A 356 22.88 -2.45 -12.21
N ALA A 357 23.65 -1.42 -11.88
CA ALA A 357 23.22 -0.02 -11.85
C ALA A 357 24.39 0.88 -12.30
N PRO A 358 24.13 2.13 -12.71
CA PRO A 358 25.18 3.11 -12.98
C PRO A 358 26.15 3.26 -11.79
N ARG A 359 27.47 3.31 -12.05
CA ARG A 359 28.52 3.28 -11.01
C ARG A 359 28.43 4.42 -9.99
N ASP A 360 27.99 5.60 -10.43
CA ASP A 360 27.90 6.82 -9.60
C ASP A 360 26.45 7.30 -9.45
N LEU A 361 25.52 6.38 -9.23
CA LEU A 361 24.10 6.70 -9.11
C LEU A 361 23.85 7.68 -7.94
N PRO A 362 23.33 8.90 -8.18
CA PRO A 362 23.11 9.86 -7.10
C PRO A 362 21.98 9.39 -6.16
N ARG A 363 21.88 10.06 -5.01
CA ARG A 363 20.69 9.97 -4.15
C ARG A 363 19.73 11.11 -4.53
N PRO A 364 18.41 10.92 -4.39
CA PRO A 364 17.45 12.01 -4.55
C PRO A 364 17.83 13.21 -3.69
N GLN A 365 17.73 14.42 -4.25
CA GLN A 365 18.07 15.65 -3.54
C GLN A 365 16.99 16.03 -2.51
N LEU A 366 15.72 15.81 -2.86
CA LEU A 366 14.59 16.03 -1.97
C LEU A 366 14.53 14.93 -0.91
N THR A 367 14.19 15.34 0.31
CA THR A 367 13.83 14.39 1.36
C THR A 367 12.55 13.63 0.96
N PRO A 368 12.29 12.44 1.54
CA PRO A 368 11.05 11.71 1.31
C PRO A 368 9.79 12.54 1.60
N ALA A 369 9.82 13.33 2.69
CA ALA A 369 8.72 14.22 3.05
C ALA A 369 8.47 15.30 1.98
N GLU A 370 9.53 15.96 1.50
CA GLU A 370 9.43 16.98 0.43
C GLU A 370 8.95 16.37 -0.89
N THR A 371 9.43 15.18 -1.25
CA THR A 371 8.98 14.46 -2.46
C THR A 371 7.47 14.19 -2.40
N LYS A 372 6.97 13.78 -1.22
CA LYS A 372 5.55 13.55 -0.98
C LYS A 372 4.72 14.84 -1.02
N GLU A 373 5.20 15.93 -0.41
CA GLU A 373 4.50 17.23 -0.48
C GLU A 373 4.44 17.75 -1.92
N ARG A 374 5.53 17.60 -2.69
CA ARG A 374 5.57 17.95 -4.12
C ARG A 374 4.52 17.16 -4.90
N LEU A 375 4.45 15.84 -4.69
CA LEU A 375 3.46 15.00 -5.35
C LEU A 375 2.03 15.43 -5.00
N ILE A 376 1.71 15.62 -3.72
CA ILE A 376 0.36 16.07 -3.32
C ILE A 376 0.03 17.42 -3.97
N ALA A 377 0.95 18.39 -3.92
CA ALA A 377 0.75 19.71 -4.54
C ALA A 377 0.53 19.62 -6.06
N HIS A 378 1.21 18.68 -6.73
CA HIS A 378 0.99 18.38 -8.15
C HIS A 378 -0.39 17.79 -8.40
N LEU A 379 -0.80 16.81 -7.59
CA LEU A 379 -2.08 16.11 -7.75
C LEU A 379 -3.29 17.03 -7.56
N VAL A 380 -3.19 18.07 -6.72
CA VAL A 380 -4.25 19.09 -6.55
C VAL A 380 -4.39 19.99 -7.78
N ARG A 381 -3.34 20.13 -8.61
CA ARG A 381 -3.35 20.99 -9.80
C ARG A 381 -3.84 20.27 -11.06
N ILE A 382 -3.92 18.94 -11.03
CA ILE A 382 -4.49 18.17 -12.14
C ILE A 382 -6.01 18.38 -12.10
N PRO A 383 -6.60 18.97 -13.15
CA PRO A 383 -8.01 19.37 -13.18
C PRO A 383 -8.99 18.20 -13.14
#